data_AF-M0C8S3-F1
#
_entry.id   AF-M0C8S3-F1
#
_cell.length_a   1.000
_cell.length_b   1.000
_cell.length_c   1.000
_cell.angle_alpha   90.00
_cell.angle_beta   90.00
_cell.angle_gamma   90.00
#
_symmetry.space_group_name_H-M   'P 1'
#
loop_
_entity.id
_entity.type
_entity.pdbx_description
1 polymer ?
#
loop_
_entity_poly.entity_id
_entity_poly.type
_entity_poly.pdbx_seq_one_letter_code
_entity_poly.pdbx_strand_id
1 'polypeptide(L)'
;MSQPGPDSSPDPDDQPWDEVSRFPTFVNHLENEGAFSVREIISNLDVEIPVDGIVFHDRGIRVPGYDATFVHEPSRGRPAFSLEVDTVGPRNAWAVFDAQLGWDLYLLRTEGVSALAWVSDEEYKTEEATHFRTKHDALAAGRFSFGVFCYSGSDWDERVARIEGTDAPAYLKRDDGTPVIPQNPSEFYDYIGSSATELRQTGGGAPPHLGILELEVTIN
;
A
#
# COMPACT_ATOMS: atom_id res chain seq x y z
N MET A 1 21.99 16.24 37.70
CA MET A 1 20.87 16.20 36.74
C MET A 1 21.46 15.74 35.42
N SER A 2 21.30 14.47 35.10
CA SER A 2 21.88 13.86 33.90
C SER A 2 20.84 13.90 32.78
N GLN A 3 21.19 14.43 31.62
CA GLN A 3 20.36 14.34 30.41
C GLN A 3 20.39 12.90 29.87
N PRO A 4 19.27 12.36 29.36
CA PRO A 4 19.31 11.15 28.56
C PRO A 4 19.79 11.47 27.13
N GLY A 5 20.65 10.61 26.59
CA GLY A 5 21.21 10.71 25.24
C GLY A 5 20.23 10.28 24.14
N PRO A 6 20.60 10.46 22.86
CA PRO A 6 19.77 10.14 21.72
C PRO A 6 19.97 8.67 21.36
N ASP A 7 19.12 7.80 21.89
CA ASP A 7 19.02 6.42 21.43
C ASP A 7 17.58 5.94 21.60
N SER A 8 16.67 6.56 20.85
CA SER A 8 15.31 6.06 20.69
C SER A 8 15.29 5.14 19.47
N SER A 9 15.82 3.93 19.68
CA SER A 9 15.28 2.77 18.96
C SER A 9 13.81 2.65 19.35
N PRO A 10 12.87 2.42 18.41
CA PRO A 10 11.46 2.24 18.75
C PRO A 10 11.31 1.11 19.79
N ASP A 11 10.52 1.34 20.83
CA ASP A 11 10.22 0.35 21.85
C ASP A 11 9.55 -0.86 21.18
N PRO A 12 10.00 -2.11 21.42
CA PRO A 12 9.38 -3.29 20.81
C PRO A 12 7.90 -3.50 21.18
N ASP A 13 7.41 -2.79 22.22
CA ASP A 13 6.01 -2.79 22.67
C ASP A 13 5.09 -1.84 21.86
N ASP A 14 5.61 -1.08 20.89
CA ASP A 14 4.88 -0.08 20.08
C ASP A 14 4.72 -0.52 18.60
N GLN A 15 4.74 -1.83 18.31
CA GLN A 15 4.54 -2.33 16.94
C GLN A 15 3.04 -2.28 16.58
N PRO A 16 2.64 -1.58 15.50
CA PRO A 16 1.25 -1.50 15.07
C PRO A 16 0.67 -2.81 14.53
N TRP A 17 1.50 -3.84 14.31
CA TRP A 17 1.08 -5.13 13.78
C TRP A 17 1.55 -6.27 14.69
N ASP A 18 0.60 -7.07 15.19
CA ASP A 18 0.87 -8.19 16.10
C ASP A 18 1.37 -9.43 15.36
N GLU A 19 0.88 -9.65 14.13
CA GLU A 19 1.20 -10.83 13.34
C GLU A 19 1.66 -10.43 11.92
N VAL A 20 2.87 -10.87 11.56
CA VAL A 20 3.48 -10.60 10.25
C VAL A 20 3.87 -11.91 9.58
N SER A 21 3.24 -12.23 8.45
CA SER A 21 3.50 -13.44 7.67
C SER A 21 4.05 -13.08 6.30
N ARG A 22 5.13 -13.73 5.86
CA ARG A 22 5.83 -13.43 4.60
C ARG A 22 5.51 -14.45 3.51
N PHE A 23 5.30 -13.97 2.29
CA PHE A 23 5.16 -14.75 1.06
C PHE A 23 6.35 -14.43 0.12
N PRO A 24 7.50 -15.12 0.28
CA PRO A 24 8.73 -14.79 -0.45
C PRO A 24 8.71 -15.17 -1.94
N THR A 25 7.72 -15.96 -2.37
CA THR A 25 7.58 -16.41 -3.77
C THR A 25 6.48 -15.68 -4.52
N PHE A 26 6.04 -14.52 -4.03
CA PHE A 26 4.94 -13.74 -4.60
C PHE A 26 5.08 -13.50 -6.12
N VAL A 27 6.21 -12.95 -6.56
CA VAL A 27 6.43 -12.65 -7.99
C VAL A 27 6.45 -13.93 -8.82
N ASN A 28 7.20 -14.95 -8.39
CA ASN A 28 7.24 -16.24 -9.09
C ASN A 28 5.84 -16.88 -9.18
N HIS A 29 5.03 -16.75 -8.14
CA HIS A 29 3.65 -17.24 -8.18
C HIS A 29 2.80 -16.45 -9.16
N LEU A 30 2.92 -15.12 -9.16
CA LEU A 30 2.21 -14.23 -10.09
C LEU A 30 2.61 -14.49 -11.55
N GLU A 31 3.88 -14.74 -11.82
CA GLU A 31 4.36 -15.12 -13.15
C GLU A 31 3.73 -16.42 -13.65
N ASN A 32 3.51 -17.39 -12.76
CA ASN A 32 2.93 -18.70 -13.10
C ASN A 32 1.41 -18.65 -13.28
N GLU A 33 0.69 -17.95 -12.39
CA GLU A 33 -0.78 -17.85 -12.43
C GLU A 33 -1.26 -16.79 -13.44
N GLY A 34 -0.41 -15.81 -13.76
CA GLY A 34 -0.72 -14.69 -14.64
C GLY A 34 -1.48 -13.56 -13.94
N ALA A 35 -2.42 -13.87 -13.06
CA ALA A 35 -3.09 -12.91 -12.19
C ALA A 35 -3.70 -13.60 -10.96
N PHE A 36 -3.83 -12.86 -9.86
CA PHE A 36 -4.68 -13.26 -8.73
C PHE A 36 -5.14 -12.06 -7.92
N SER A 37 -6.32 -12.18 -7.32
CA SER A 37 -6.92 -11.11 -6.53
C SER A 37 -6.53 -11.15 -5.06
N VAL A 38 -6.67 -10.01 -4.36
CA VAL A 38 -6.46 -9.92 -2.92
C VAL A 38 -7.41 -10.87 -2.17
N ARG A 39 -8.66 -10.97 -2.62
CA ARG A 39 -9.63 -11.94 -2.07
C ARG A 39 -9.19 -13.38 -2.31
N GLU A 40 -8.61 -13.71 -3.46
CA GLU A 40 -8.07 -15.05 -3.72
C GLU A 40 -6.89 -15.38 -2.80
N ILE A 41 -5.97 -14.44 -2.59
CA ILE A 41 -4.86 -14.60 -1.63
C ILE A 41 -5.44 -14.92 -0.24
N ILE A 42 -6.39 -14.10 0.22
CA ILE A 42 -6.99 -14.21 1.56
C ILE A 42 -7.77 -15.52 1.72
N SER A 43 -8.54 -15.92 0.71
CA SER A 43 -9.35 -17.14 0.75
C SER A 43 -8.50 -18.41 0.80
N ASN A 44 -7.24 -18.35 0.38
CA ASN A 44 -6.30 -19.47 0.43
C ASN A 44 -5.46 -19.50 1.73
N LEU A 45 -5.69 -18.59 2.67
CA LEU A 45 -5.03 -18.61 3.97
C LEU A 45 -5.78 -19.54 4.93
N ASP A 46 -5.02 -20.16 5.85
CA ASP A 46 -5.58 -20.95 6.96
C ASP A 46 -6.19 -20.07 8.08
N VAL A 47 -6.48 -18.79 7.79
CA VAL A 47 -7.00 -17.81 8.74
C VAL A 47 -8.19 -17.07 8.13
N GLU A 48 -9.24 -16.89 8.92
CA GLU A 48 -10.42 -16.15 8.48
C GLU A 48 -10.18 -14.64 8.60
N ILE A 49 -10.22 -13.95 7.46
CA ILE A 49 -10.12 -12.49 7.38
C ILE A 49 -11.40 -11.97 6.73
N PRO A 50 -12.27 -11.27 7.46
CA PRO A 50 -13.50 -10.72 6.89
C PRO A 50 -13.16 -9.54 5.98
N VAL A 51 -13.62 -9.59 4.73
CA VAL A 51 -13.35 -8.55 3.72
C VAL A 51 -14.62 -8.24 2.93
N ASP A 52 -15.16 -7.04 3.11
CA ASP A 52 -16.21 -6.46 2.27
C ASP A 52 -15.61 -5.53 1.20
N GLY A 53 -14.45 -4.94 1.49
CA GLY A 53 -13.67 -4.17 0.52
C GLY A 53 -12.24 -3.92 0.98
N ILE A 54 -11.49 -3.23 0.11
CA ILE A 54 -10.08 -2.90 0.32
C ILE A 54 -9.83 -1.40 0.18
N VAL A 55 -8.71 -0.95 0.71
CA VAL A 55 -8.16 0.38 0.41
C VAL A 55 -6.73 0.21 -0.06
N PHE A 56 -6.49 0.47 -1.34
CA PHE A 56 -5.15 0.56 -1.89
C PHE A 56 -4.41 1.77 -1.30
N HIS A 57 -3.17 1.53 -0.91
CA HIS A 57 -2.26 2.47 -0.29
C HIS A 57 -1.03 2.67 -1.16
N ASP A 58 -0.77 3.93 -1.47
CA ASP A 58 0.51 4.39 -2.03
C ASP A 58 0.94 5.65 -1.27
N ARG A 59 1.89 5.50 -0.35
CA ARG A 59 2.60 6.60 0.36
C ARG A 59 1.72 7.74 0.89
N GLY A 60 0.48 7.43 1.26
CA GLY A 60 -0.49 8.37 1.81
C GLY A 60 -1.76 8.48 0.98
N ILE A 61 -1.71 8.18 -0.33
CA ILE A 61 -2.88 8.00 -1.18
C ILE A 61 -3.67 6.77 -0.71
N ARG A 62 -5.00 6.91 -0.70
CA ARG A 62 -5.95 5.88 -0.26
C ARG A 62 -7.10 5.77 -1.25
N VAL A 63 -7.13 4.66 -1.98
CA VAL A 63 -8.17 4.39 -2.97
C VAL A 63 -9.04 3.22 -2.50
N PRO A 64 -10.30 3.46 -2.10
CA PRO A 64 -11.25 2.38 -1.83
C PRO A 64 -11.63 1.60 -3.08
N GLY A 65 -11.71 0.28 -2.94
CA GLY A 65 -12.21 -0.63 -3.96
C GLY A 65 -12.83 -1.89 -3.36
N TYR A 66 -13.63 -2.61 -4.13
CA TYR A 66 -14.26 -3.87 -3.69
C TYR A 66 -13.29 -5.05 -3.69
N ASP A 67 -12.25 -4.98 -4.53
CA ASP A 67 -11.12 -5.88 -4.58
C ASP A 67 -9.91 -5.19 -5.27
N ALA A 68 -8.76 -5.85 -5.27
CA ALA A 68 -7.65 -5.50 -6.15
C ALA A 68 -6.99 -6.75 -6.71
N THR A 69 -6.46 -6.66 -7.93
CA THR A 69 -5.89 -7.80 -8.65
C THR A 69 -4.44 -7.52 -9.01
N PHE A 70 -3.55 -8.41 -8.61
CA PHE A 70 -2.18 -8.42 -9.12
C PHE A 70 -2.17 -9.09 -10.50
N VAL A 71 -1.51 -8.47 -11.47
CA VAL A 71 -1.42 -8.96 -12.85
C VAL A 71 0.03 -9.01 -13.29
N HIS A 72 0.46 -10.12 -13.87
CA HIS A 72 1.76 -10.24 -14.49
C HIS A 72 1.78 -9.51 -15.84
N GLU A 73 2.79 -8.66 -16.06
CA GLU A 73 2.92 -7.78 -17.22
C GLU A 73 4.20 -8.11 -18.02
N PRO A 74 4.27 -9.27 -18.72
CA PRO A 74 5.50 -9.75 -19.36
C PRO A 74 5.90 -8.97 -20.61
N SER A 75 4.95 -8.30 -21.26
CA SER A 75 5.13 -7.73 -22.61
C SER A 75 5.45 -6.23 -22.61
N ARG A 76 5.79 -5.64 -21.47
CA ARG A 76 6.23 -4.24 -21.38
C ARG A 76 7.69 -4.11 -21.83
N GLY A 77 8.21 -2.88 -21.90
CA GLY A 77 9.63 -2.63 -22.22
C GLY A 77 10.63 -3.29 -21.26
N ARG A 78 10.18 -3.73 -20.08
CA ARG A 78 10.86 -4.61 -19.12
C ARG A 78 9.82 -5.43 -18.33
N PRO A 79 10.21 -6.56 -17.70
CA PRO A 79 9.32 -7.32 -16.83
C PRO A 79 8.68 -6.45 -15.75
N ALA A 80 7.37 -6.58 -15.56
CA ALA A 80 6.61 -5.83 -14.59
C ALA A 80 5.48 -6.68 -14.02
N PHE A 81 4.87 -6.18 -12.95
CA PHE A 81 3.52 -6.58 -12.54
C PHE A 81 2.72 -5.34 -12.21
N SER A 82 1.40 -5.43 -12.29
CA SER A 82 0.50 -4.34 -11.93
C SER A 82 -0.44 -4.74 -10.80
N LEU A 83 -0.99 -3.73 -10.14
CA LEU A 83 -2.15 -3.85 -9.25
C LEU A 83 -3.28 -3.03 -9.86
N GLU A 84 -4.38 -3.69 -10.18
CA GLU A 84 -5.62 -3.06 -10.65
C GLU A 84 -6.65 -3.04 -9.52
N VAL A 85 -7.23 -1.88 -9.24
CA VAL A 85 -8.23 -1.74 -8.16
C VAL A 85 -9.64 -1.67 -8.77
N ASP A 86 -10.54 -2.53 -8.30
CA ASP A 86 -11.97 -2.42 -8.61
C ASP A 86 -12.58 -1.32 -7.73
N THR A 87 -12.38 -0.07 -8.14
CA THR A 87 -12.62 1.10 -7.27
C THR A 87 -14.10 1.36 -6.97
N VAL A 88 -14.36 2.11 -5.89
CA VAL A 88 -15.69 2.61 -5.57
C VAL A 88 -16.05 3.81 -6.46
N GLY A 89 -17.16 3.69 -7.20
CA GLY A 89 -17.69 4.77 -8.04
C GLY A 89 -16.94 4.90 -9.37
N PRO A 90 -16.94 6.10 -10.00
CA PRO A 90 -16.36 6.31 -11.33
C PRO A 90 -14.83 6.52 -11.29
N ARG A 91 -14.12 5.91 -10.34
CA ARG A 91 -12.69 6.09 -10.14
C ARG A 91 -11.90 5.07 -10.94
N ASN A 92 -10.61 5.34 -11.11
CA ASN A 92 -9.67 4.33 -11.58
C ASN A 92 -8.42 4.42 -10.70
N ALA A 93 -7.89 3.27 -10.33
CA ALA A 93 -6.56 3.19 -9.73
C ALA A 93 -5.81 1.97 -10.23
N TRP A 94 -4.58 2.22 -10.65
CA TRP A 94 -3.69 1.24 -11.22
C TRP A 94 -2.25 1.62 -10.92
N ALA A 95 -1.44 0.65 -10.51
CA ALA A 95 -0.02 0.85 -10.25
C ALA A 95 0.78 -0.25 -10.94
N VAL A 96 1.91 0.11 -11.56
CA VAL A 96 2.84 -0.83 -12.19
C VAL A 96 4.15 -0.83 -11.42
N PHE A 97 4.67 -2.01 -11.16
CA PHE A 97 5.90 -2.23 -10.41
C PHE A 97 6.92 -2.99 -11.25
N ASP A 98 8.21 -2.68 -11.03
CA ASP A 98 9.33 -3.32 -11.70
C ASP A 98 9.55 -4.73 -11.15
N ALA A 99 9.21 -5.75 -11.95
CA ALA A 99 9.35 -7.15 -11.54
C ALA A 99 10.81 -7.63 -11.51
N GLN A 100 11.77 -6.81 -12.00
CA GLN A 100 13.19 -7.15 -11.91
C GLN A 100 13.75 -6.96 -10.50
N LEU A 101 13.04 -6.26 -9.61
CA LEU A 101 13.42 -6.11 -8.20
C LEU A 101 12.97 -7.31 -7.37
N GLY A 102 13.66 -7.56 -6.26
CA GLY A 102 13.29 -8.59 -5.29
C GLY A 102 12.12 -8.11 -4.42
N TRP A 103 10.90 -8.54 -4.74
CA TRP A 103 9.70 -8.20 -3.97
C TRP A 103 9.31 -9.31 -2.99
N ASP A 104 8.92 -8.87 -1.79
CA ASP A 104 8.25 -9.73 -0.82
C ASP A 104 6.85 -9.18 -0.54
N LEU A 105 5.87 -10.07 -0.48
CA LEU A 105 4.52 -9.76 0.01
C LEU A 105 4.41 -10.20 1.48
N TYR A 106 3.71 -9.42 2.29
CA TYR A 106 3.46 -9.68 3.69
C TYR A 106 1.97 -9.56 4.00
N LEU A 107 1.45 -10.47 4.80
CA LEU A 107 0.18 -10.31 5.50
C LEU A 107 0.48 -9.74 6.89
N LEU A 108 -0.10 -8.58 7.18
CA LEU A 108 -0.02 -7.88 8.46
C LEU A 108 -1.39 -7.95 9.14
N ARG A 109 -1.42 -8.30 10.42
CA ARG A 109 -2.66 -8.35 11.20
C ARG A 109 -2.46 -7.79 12.60
N THR A 110 -3.48 -7.10 13.08
CA THR A 110 -3.67 -6.71 14.48
C THR A 110 -5.18 -6.73 14.76
N GLU A 111 -5.60 -6.42 15.97
CA GLU A 111 -7.00 -6.40 16.35
C GLU A 111 -7.81 -5.48 15.43
N GLY A 112 -8.76 -6.06 14.68
CA GLY A 112 -9.72 -5.34 13.84
C GLY A 112 -9.20 -4.87 12.48
N VAL A 113 -7.94 -5.11 12.12
CA VAL A 113 -7.43 -4.72 10.79
C VAL A 113 -6.38 -5.69 10.25
N SER A 114 -6.44 -5.91 8.94
CA SER A 114 -5.43 -6.64 8.19
C SER A 114 -4.98 -5.86 6.97
N ALA A 115 -3.76 -6.10 6.52
CA ALA A 115 -3.25 -5.57 5.28
C ALA A 115 -2.37 -6.58 4.55
N LEU A 116 -2.39 -6.54 3.22
CA LEU A 116 -1.30 -7.09 2.41
C LEU A 116 -0.36 -5.93 2.04
N ALA A 117 0.91 -6.03 2.38
CA ALA A 117 1.92 -5.03 2.04
C ALA A 117 3.02 -5.68 1.21
N TRP A 118 3.55 -4.98 0.21
CA TRP A 118 4.68 -5.47 -0.56
C TRP A 118 5.82 -4.45 -0.57
N VAL A 119 7.04 -4.97 -0.46
CA VAL A 119 8.25 -4.14 -0.33
C VAL A 119 9.38 -4.74 -1.15
N SER A 120 10.05 -3.89 -1.92
CA SER A 120 11.22 -4.32 -2.69
C SER A 120 12.47 -4.36 -1.81
N ASP A 121 13.45 -5.17 -2.20
CA ASP A 121 14.77 -5.19 -1.56
C ASP A 121 15.43 -3.80 -1.59
N GLU A 122 15.22 -3.04 -2.67
CA GLU A 122 15.84 -1.74 -2.87
C GLU A 122 15.17 -0.64 -2.03
N GLU A 123 13.84 -0.67 -1.90
CA GLU A 123 13.09 0.20 -0.98
C GLU A 123 13.58 -0.01 0.45
N TYR A 124 13.61 -1.26 0.91
CA TYR A 124 14.07 -1.59 2.25
C TYR A 124 15.52 -1.15 2.51
N LYS A 125 16.45 -1.46 1.59
CA LYS A 125 17.86 -1.07 1.73
C LYS A 125 18.04 0.44 1.81
N THR A 126 17.21 1.20 1.08
CA THR A 126 17.35 2.65 0.95
C THR A 126 16.69 3.40 2.12
N GLU A 127 15.48 3.00 2.51
CA GLU A 127 14.66 3.77 3.45
C GLU A 127 14.74 3.23 4.89
N GLU A 128 14.85 1.91 5.07
CA GLU A 128 14.54 1.28 6.37
C GLU A 128 15.72 0.53 7.00
N ALA A 129 16.70 0.07 6.21
CA ALA A 129 17.80 -0.77 6.69
C ALA A 129 18.76 -0.10 7.69
N THR A 130 18.67 1.21 7.87
CA THR A 130 19.41 1.96 8.90
C THR A 130 18.75 1.85 10.28
N HIS A 131 17.45 1.59 10.33
CA HIS A 131 16.65 1.52 11.56
C HIS A 131 16.20 0.09 11.89
N PHE A 132 16.03 -0.75 10.88
CA PHE A 132 15.52 -2.12 11.00
C PHE A 132 16.54 -3.12 10.47
N ARG A 133 16.61 -4.29 11.11
CA ARG A 133 17.53 -5.37 10.72
C ARG A 133 17.00 -6.19 9.56
N THR A 134 15.68 -6.34 9.49
CA THR A 134 14.99 -7.08 8.44
C THR A 134 13.78 -6.32 7.91
N LYS A 135 13.34 -6.66 6.68
CA LYS A 135 12.05 -6.21 6.15
C LYS A 135 10.90 -6.54 7.10
N HIS A 136 10.92 -7.74 7.70
CA HIS A 136 9.89 -8.15 8.65
C HIS A 136 9.77 -7.17 9.81
N ASP A 137 10.89 -6.75 10.43
CA ASP A 137 10.88 -5.79 11.53
C ASP A 137 10.35 -4.42 11.10
N ALA A 138 10.72 -3.96 9.90
CA ALA A 138 10.23 -2.71 9.33
C ALA A 138 8.71 -2.78 9.10
N LEU A 139 8.22 -3.87 8.52
CA LEU A 139 6.80 -4.08 8.24
C LEU A 139 5.98 -4.21 9.53
N ALA A 140 6.50 -4.90 10.55
CA ALA A 140 5.90 -4.97 11.87
C ALA A 140 5.77 -3.59 12.52
N ALA A 141 6.76 -2.71 12.30
CA ALA A 141 6.72 -1.30 12.70
C ALA A 141 5.86 -0.40 11.79
N GLY A 142 5.12 -0.96 10.82
CA GLY A 142 4.23 -0.23 9.92
C GLY A 142 4.94 0.52 8.80
N ARG A 143 6.18 0.15 8.47
CA ARG A 143 7.00 0.79 7.43
C ARG A 143 6.81 0.08 6.09
N PHE A 144 5.97 0.63 5.22
CA PHE A 144 5.80 0.21 3.84
C PHE A 144 5.19 1.32 2.99
N SER A 145 5.63 1.43 1.73
CA SER A 145 5.07 2.38 0.77
C SER A 145 3.74 1.92 0.19
N PHE A 146 3.61 0.62 -0.03
CA PHE A 146 2.53 0.03 -0.82
C PHE A 146 1.80 -1.08 -0.07
N GLY A 147 0.48 -1.05 -0.14
CA GLY A 147 -0.33 -2.09 0.47
C GLY A 147 -1.81 -1.99 0.13
N VAL A 148 -2.57 -2.99 0.55
CA VAL A 148 -4.02 -3.00 0.54
C VAL A 148 -4.49 -3.32 1.95
N PHE A 149 -5.27 -2.42 2.54
CA PHE A 149 -5.91 -2.64 3.82
C PHE A 149 -7.26 -3.30 3.57
N CYS A 150 -7.58 -4.36 4.31
CA CYS A 150 -8.85 -5.06 4.20
C CYS A 150 -9.82 -4.56 5.27
N TYR A 151 -11.07 -4.31 4.88
CA TYR A 151 -12.11 -3.81 5.78
C TYR A 151 -13.39 -4.61 5.62
N SER A 152 -14.19 -4.66 6.68
CA SER A 152 -15.52 -5.27 6.69
C SER A 152 -16.48 -4.49 7.59
N GLY A 153 -17.78 -4.75 7.43
CA GLY A 153 -18.86 -4.14 8.20
C GLY A 153 -18.86 -2.62 8.12
N SER A 154 -19.12 -1.98 9.26
CA SER A 154 -19.24 -0.53 9.36
C SER A 154 -17.98 0.22 8.94
N ASP A 155 -16.80 -0.37 9.10
CA ASP A 155 -15.54 0.26 8.74
C ASP A 155 -15.41 0.40 7.23
N TRP A 156 -15.88 -0.62 6.49
CA TRP A 156 -15.97 -0.57 5.04
C TRP A 156 -17.03 0.45 4.59
N ASP A 157 -18.23 0.38 5.17
CA ASP A 157 -19.33 1.30 4.83
C ASP A 157 -18.93 2.77 5.01
N GLU A 158 -18.17 3.11 6.06
CA GLU A 158 -17.66 4.46 6.29
C GLU A 158 -16.76 4.95 5.15
N ARG A 159 -15.92 4.06 4.59
CA ARG A 159 -14.97 4.40 3.52
C ARG A 159 -15.70 4.62 2.19
N VAL A 160 -16.70 3.79 1.90
CA VAL A 160 -17.60 3.96 0.76
C VAL A 160 -18.33 5.30 0.86
N ALA A 161 -19.02 5.55 1.98
CA ALA A 161 -19.75 6.80 2.18
C ALA A 161 -18.84 8.03 2.09
N ARG A 162 -17.62 7.94 2.63
CA ARG A 162 -16.63 9.02 2.57
C ARG A 162 -16.20 9.33 1.14
N ILE A 163 -15.85 8.33 0.34
CA ILE A 163 -15.32 8.57 -1.00
C ILE A 163 -16.44 8.96 -1.97
N GLU A 164 -17.63 8.36 -1.86
CA GLU A 164 -18.83 8.72 -2.65
C GLU A 164 -19.34 10.13 -2.34
N GLY A 165 -19.05 10.67 -1.15
CA GLY A 165 -19.35 12.05 -0.79
C GLY A 165 -18.48 13.11 -1.48
N THR A 166 -17.59 12.72 -2.40
CA THR A 166 -16.63 13.61 -3.07
C THR A 166 -16.50 13.27 -4.56
N ASP A 167 -16.03 14.24 -5.35
CA ASP A 167 -15.57 14.03 -6.73
C ASP A 167 -14.04 13.89 -6.80
N ALA A 168 -13.38 13.56 -5.69
CA ALA A 168 -11.93 13.36 -5.68
C ALA A 168 -11.57 11.92 -6.13
N PRO A 169 -10.43 11.74 -6.83
CA PRO A 169 -9.93 10.41 -7.21
C PRO A 169 -9.66 9.49 -6.00
N ALA A 170 -9.23 10.07 -4.89
CA ALA A 170 -8.86 9.35 -3.67
C ALA A 170 -8.87 10.30 -2.46
N TYR A 171 -8.83 9.73 -1.26
CA TYR A 171 -8.47 10.50 -0.06
C TYR A 171 -7.00 10.28 0.30
N LEU A 172 -6.48 11.14 1.18
CA LEU A 172 -5.08 11.10 1.62
C LEU A 172 -5.01 10.85 3.12
N LYS A 173 -3.90 10.29 3.58
CA LYS A 173 -3.54 10.17 5.00
C LYS A 173 -2.18 10.83 5.19
N ARG A 174 -2.10 11.81 6.07
CA ARG A 174 -0.83 12.45 6.45
C ARG A 174 0.02 11.50 7.29
N ASP A 175 1.28 11.87 7.47
CA ASP A 175 2.25 11.13 8.29
C ASP A 175 1.79 11.01 9.77
N ASP A 176 1.08 12.02 10.26
CA ASP A 176 0.46 12.01 11.60
C ASP A 176 -0.82 11.15 11.70
N GLY A 177 -1.20 10.50 10.60
CA GLY A 177 -2.36 9.64 10.48
C GLY A 177 -3.67 10.38 10.20
N THR A 178 -3.68 11.70 10.16
CA THR A 178 -4.89 12.50 9.92
C THR A 178 -5.39 12.32 8.48
N PRO A 179 -6.67 11.99 8.27
CA PRO A 179 -7.24 11.92 6.93
C PRO A 179 -7.42 13.32 6.34
N VAL A 180 -7.10 13.45 5.06
CA VAL A 180 -7.43 14.62 4.23
C VAL A 180 -8.38 14.13 3.14
N ILE A 181 -9.52 14.80 3.01
CA ILE A 181 -10.60 14.39 2.11
C ILE A 181 -10.80 15.53 1.09
N PRO A 182 -10.07 15.50 -0.05
CA PRO A 182 -10.28 16.46 -1.10
C PRO A 182 -11.70 16.35 -1.64
N GLN A 183 -12.28 17.46 -2.09
CA GLN A 183 -13.65 17.47 -2.62
C GLN A 183 -13.70 17.24 -4.13
N ASN A 184 -12.60 17.50 -4.84
CA ASN A 184 -12.51 17.45 -6.29
C ASN A 184 -11.08 17.10 -6.76
N PRO A 185 -10.86 16.83 -8.06
CA PRO A 185 -9.54 16.46 -8.57
C PRO A 185 -8.48 17.54 -8.38
N SER A 186 -8.85 18.83 -8.51
CA SER A 186 -7.89 19.93 -8.34
C SER A 186 -7.32 19.93 -6.93
N GLU A 187 -8.17 19.86 -5.90
CA GLU A 187 -7.73 19.80 -4.51
C GLU A 187 -6.85 18.58 -4.25
N PHE A 188 -7.21 17.42 -4.81
CA PHE A 188 -6.42 16.19 -4.67
C PHE A 188 -5.00 16.36 -5.24
N TYR A 189 -4.89 16.83 -6.48
CA TYR A 189 -3.58 17.04 -7.11
C TYR A 189 -2.79 18.20 -6.48
N ASP A 190 -3.47 19.22 -5.94
CA ASP A 190 -2.83 20.29 -5.17
C ASP A 190 -2.22 19.74 -3.87
N TYR A 191 -2.92 18.84 -3.17
CA TYR A 191 -2.36 18.17 -1.99
C TYR A 191 -1.19 17.27 -2.35
N ILE A 192 -1.28 16.47 -3.42
CA ILE A 192 -0.16 15.65 -3.90
C ILE A 192 1.03 16.54 -4.27
N GLY A 193 0.81 17.63 -5.00
CA GLY A 193 1.86 18.57 -5.42
C GLY A 193 2.46 19.37 -4.25
N SER A 194 1.70 19.64 -3.20
CA SER A 194 2.13 20.43 -2.03
C SER A 194 2.69 19.60 -0.87
N SER A 195 2.35 18.31 -0.79
CA SER A 195 2.81 17.37 0.25
C SER A 195 4.29 16.97 0.08
N ALA A 196 4.79 16.10 0.97
CA ALA A 196 6.18 15.66 0.98
C ALA A 196 6.66 15.19 -0.41
N THR A 197 7.95 15.34 -0.70
CA THR A 197 8.56 15.04 -2.02
C THR A 197 8.13 13.69 -2.60
N GLU A 198 7.84 12.73 -1.73
CA GLU A 198 7.50 11.35 -2.05
C GLU A 198 6.09 11.18 -2.64
N LEU A 199 5.12 12.02 -2.24
CA LEU A 199 3.79 12.06 -2.84
C LEU A 199 3.82 12.78 -4.20
N ARG A 200 4.70 13.78 -4.38
CA ARG A 200 4.82 14.56 -5.63
C ARG A 200 5.26 13.73 -6.86
N GLN A 201 5.72 12.52 -6.63
CA GLN A 201 6.46 11.74 -7.61
C GLN A 201 5.66 10.59 -8.23
N THR A 202 4.40 10.44 -7.84
CA THR A 202 3.49 9.35 -8.26
C THR A 202 2.91 9.52 -9.68
N GLY A 203 3.70 10.05 -10.61
CA GLY A 203 3.33 10.32 -12.01
C GLY A 203 4.53 10.23 -12.96
N GLY A 204 5.41 9.24 -12.75
CA GLY A 204 6.63 9.03 -13.55
C GLY A 204 7.91 9.67 -12.99
N GLY A 205 7.90 10.13 -11.73
CA GLY A 205 9.03 10.75 -11.06
C GLY A 205 9.45 10.08 -9.76
N ALA A 206 8.86 8.93 -9.42
CA ALA A 206 9.14 8.16 -8.20
C ALA A 206 10.63 7.84 -8.13
N PRO A 207 11.24 7.86 -6.93
CA PRO A 207 12.62 7.44 -6.79
C PRO A 207 12.74 5.99 -7.28
N PRO A 208 13.75 5.65 -8.09
CA PRO A 208 13.87 4.32 -8.69
C PRO A 208 13.86 3.18 -7.67
N HIS A 209 14.31 3.42 -6.44
CA HIS A 209 14.35 2.42 -5.36
C HIS A 209 12.95 1.98 -4.89
N LEU A 210 11.91 2.77 -5.14
CA LEU A 210 10.53 2.35 -4.85
C LEU A 210 10.02 1.30 -5.83
N GLY A 211 10.66 1.15 -6.99
CA GLY A 211 10.26 0.15 -7.97
C GLY A 211 8.91 0.39 -8.64
N ILE A 212 8.23 1.51 -8.39
CA ILE A 212 7.01 1.89 -9.11
C ILE A 212 7.38 2.51 -10.46
N LEU A 213 6.73 2.02 -11.52
CA LEU A 213 6.95 2.44 -12.90
C LEU A 213 5.92 3.46 -13.33
N GLU A 214 4.66 3.19 -13.00
CA GLU A 214 3.50 3.98 -13.38
C GLU A 214 2.50 3.95 -12.23
N LEU A 215 1.84 5.08 -11.98
CA LEU A 215 0.66 5.16 -11.12
C LEU A 215 -0.39 5.98 -11.85
N GLU A 216 -1.60 5.45 -11.89
CA GLU A 216 -2.79 6.18 -12.27
C GLU A 216 -3.76 6.20 -11.08
N VAL A 217 -4.22 7.39 -10.71
CA VAL A 217 -5.33 7.59 -9.76
C VAL A 217 -6.19 8.73 -10.30
N THR A 218 -7.35 8.38 -10.84
CA THR A 218 -8.21 9.29 -11.60
C THR A 218 -9.69 9.10 -11.25
N ILE A 219 -10.52 10.02 -11.71
CA ILE A 219 -11.99 9.93 -11.66
C ILE A 219 -12.54 10.35 -13.04
N ASN A 220 -13.52 9.61 -13.53
CA ASN A 220 -14.15 9.76 -14.85
C ASN A 220 -15.41 10.63 -14.80
#